data_AF-A0A2V9SKM6-F1
#
_entry.id   AF-A0A2V9SKM6-F1
#
_cell.length_a   1.000
_cell.length_b   1.000
_cell.length_c   1.000
_cell.angle_alpha   90.00
_cell.angle_beta   90.00
_cell.angle_gamma   90.00
#
_symmetry.space_group_name_H-M   'P 1'
#
loop_
_entity.id
_entity.type
_entity.pdbx_description
1 polymer ?
#
loop_
_entity_poly.entity_id
_entity_poly.type
_entity_poly.pdbx_seq_one_letter_code
_entity_poly.pdbx_strand_id
1 'polypeptide(L)'
;MSIQPFSPYHYVDLNPERWESRLDELLSVATADHVRRAADDLAQDELLKEIIFELYSFPEKQLHSAKTPKVPKKICVIGGGIAGLTAAYELSCKGFAVQLLEAASRLGGRMFTHHFDKDTYGELGAMRIPANHGCVWHYITKFNLETREFVSHNSDAYLYLREQRERIEKFRNLQNRFNLRPPGLSCIGLSPLDAAEQFIRYHMSALSVSDFRSIFQEFAIPPGLRVLEQFSLGQLTRGDYRSGFGYFGPDACEYLGRGTGMVWFDQASCLQFILNELALKEPKKDEIVGGMVRLIDSFRDALTKTGVTVALDSPVTAIEVQSKSNVRVFWRTDRGEEHRDFDYVICATPAGATLRLRFEPPLAAQVYEALTNVSYASSGKTIVLSNERFWEEDGIFGGGSYTDLAKTNMVSLGQQRSSTEPRCTSWLHCEQRSGC
;
A
#
# COMPACT_ATOMS: atom_id res chain seq x y z
N MET A 1 -9.03 -8.58 -48.04
CA MET A 1 -9.25 -9.40 -46.82
C MET A 1 -9.28 -8.46 -45.64
N SER A 2 -10.49 -8.11 -45.18
CA SER A 2 -10.71 -7.22 -44.04
C SER A 2 -10.41 -7.97 -42.75
N ILE A 3 -9.39 -7.52 -42.03
CA ILE A 3 -9.11 -7.99 -40.67
C ILE A 3 -10.15 -7.31 -39.77
N GLN A 4 -11.05 -8.09 -39.20
CA GLN A 4 -11.95 -7.58 -38.16
C GLN A 4 -11.13 -7.18 -36.92
N PRO A 5 -11.43 -6.02 -36.30
CA PRO A 5 -10.84 -5.66 -35.02
C PRO A 5 -11.41 -6.60 -33.95
N PHE A 6 -10.53 -7.33 -33.25
CA PHE A 6 -10.88 -7.95 -31.98
C PHE A 6 -11.17 -6.83 -30.96
N SER A 7 -12.44 -6.66 -30.59
CA SER A 7 -12.87 -5.85 -29.45
C SER A 7 -12.66 -6.68 -28.17
N PRO A 8 -11.80 -6.27 -27.22
CA PRO A 8 -11.65 -6.99 -25.94
C PRO A 8 -12.79 -6.67 -24.95
N TYR A 9 -13.65 -5.70 -25.26
CA TYR A 9 -14.88 -5.47 -24.54
C TYR A 9 -16.02 -6.13 -25.32
N HIS A 10 -16.31 -7.39 -24.99
CA HIS A 10 -17.69 -7.83 -25.15
C HIS A 10 -18.51 -6.94 -24.23
N TYR A 11 -19.35 -6.09 -24.81
CA TYR A 11 -20.45 -5.47 -24.09
C TYR A 11 -21.12 -6.56 -23.26
N VAL A 12 -21.01 -6.42 -21.93
CA VAL A 12 -21.80 -7.20 -21.00
C VAL A 12 -23.25 -6.96 -21.40
N ASP A 13 -23.97 -8.05 -21.65
CA ASP A 13 -25.42 -8.03 -21.81
C ASP A 13 -26.02 -7.33 -20.58
N LEU A 14 -26.45 -6.08 -20.75
CA LEU A 14 -27.06 -5.23 -19.73
C LEU A 14 -28.51 -5.69 -19.49
N ASN A 15 -28.75 -6.99 -19.37
CA ASN A 15 -30.05 -7.53 -18.99
C ASN A 15 -30.14 -7.48 -17.46
N PRO A 16 -30.83 -6.47 -16.88
CA PRO A 16 -30.83 -6.24 -15.44
C PRO A 16 -31.42 -7.42 -14.66
N GLU A 17 -32.44 -8.07 -15.23
CA GLU A 17 -33.13 -9.22 -14.61
C GLU A 17 -32.21 -10.44 -14.46
N ARG A 18 -31.28 -10.63 -15.41
CA ARG A 18 -30.31 -11.74 -15.38
C ARG A 18 -29.18 -11.51 -14.39
N TRP A 19 -28.83 -10.23 -14.15
CA TRP A 19 -27.89 -9.82 -13.12
C TRP A 19 -28.50 -9.88 -11.73
N GLU A 20 -29.75 -9.44 -11.58
CA GLU A 20 -30.53 -9.56 -10.33
C GLU A 20 -30.61 -11.01 -9.88
N SER A 21 -30.99 -11.94 -10.77
CA SER A 21 -31.10 -13.36 -10.43
C SER A 21 -29.78 -13.99 -9.99
N ARG A 22 -28.64 -13.58 -10.56
CA ARG A 22 -27.32 -14.15 -10.24
C ARG A 22 -26.68 -13.53 -9.01
N LEU A 23 -26.95 -12.25 -8.77
CA LEU A 23 -26.58 -11.58 -7.53
C LEU A 23 -27.39 -12.17 -6.36
N ASP A 24 -28.69 -12.39 -6.54
CA ASP A 24 -29.57 -13.03 -5.56
C ASP A 24 -29.14 -14.48 -5.25
N GLU A 25 -28.70 -15.23 -6.26
CA GLU A 25 -28.15 -16.59 -6.08
C GLU A 25 -26.85 -16.55 -5.26
N LEU A 26 -25.88 -15.71 -5.63
CA LEU A 26 -24.60 -15.58 -4.92
C LEU A 26 -24.78 -15.12 -3.47
N LEU A 27 -25.75 -14.24 -3.22
CA LEU A 27 -26.03 -13.68 -1.90
C LEU A 27 -26.86 -14.59 -1.00
N SER A 28 -27.80 -15.36 -1.57
CA SER A 28 -28.57 -16.38 -0.83
C SER A 28 -27.68 -17.53 -0.36
N VAL A 29 -26.71 -17.93 -1.18
CA VAL A 29 -25.66 -18.88 -0.79
C VAL A 29 -24.75 -18.27 0.28
N ALA A 30 -24.38 -17.00 0.13
CA ALA A 30 -23.56 -16.28 1.11
C ALA A 30 -24.20 -16.23 2.50
N THR A 31 -25.48 -15.85 2.59
CA THR A 31 -26.21 -15.74 3.86
C THR A 31 -26.53 -17.10 4.49
N ALA A 32 -26.83 -18.12 3.67
CA ALA A 32 -27.12 -19.47 4.17
C ALA A 32 -25.88 -20.23 4.68
N ASP A 33 -24.68 -19.91 4.16
CA ASP A 33 -23.40 -20.43 4.67
C ASP A 33 -22.86 -19.61 5.85
N HIS A 34 -23.16 -18.31 5.93
CA HIS A 34 -22.72 -17.42 7.02
C HIS A 34 -23.19 -17.91 8.40
N VAL A 35 -24.41 -18.45 8.49
CA VAL A 35 -24.97 -18.99 9.75
C VAL A 35 -24.34 -20.34 10.14
N ARG A 36 -23.76 -21.08 9.19
CA ARG A 36 -23.14 -22.40 9.45
C ARG A 36 -21.64 -22.33 9.72
N ARG A 37 -20.92 -21.33 9.18
CA ARG A 37 -19.44 -21.27 9.20
C ARG A 37 -18.81 -20.50 10.35
N ALA A 38 -19.58 -19.93 11.28
CA ALA A 38 -19.05 -19.21 12.44
C ALA A 38 -18.15 -20.06 13.39
N ALA A 39 -18.12 -21.39 13.23
CA ALA A 39 -17.19 -22.30 13.93
C ALA A 39 -15.90 -22.62 13.12
N ASP A 40 -15.88 -22.34 11.82
CA ASP A 40 -14.75 -22.55 10.88
C ASP A 40 -13.85 -21.32 10.72
N ASP A 41 -14.25 -20.16 11.25
CA ASP A 41 -13.56 -18.87 11.08
C ASP A 41 -12.09 -18.91 11.57
N LEU A 42 -11.78 -19.66 12.63
CA LEU A 42 -10.40 -19.74 13.18
C LEU A 42 -9.44 -20.53 12.27
N ALA A 43 -9.87 -21.69 11.76
CA ALA A 43 -9.01 -22.52 10.89
C ALA A 43 -8.76 -21.83 9.53
N GLN A 44 -9.78 -21.11 9.05
CA GLN A 44 -9.69 -20.31 7.85
C GLN A 44 -8.79 -19.08 8.03
N ASP A 45 -8.86 -18.42 9.19
CA ASP A 45 -7.95 -17.33 9.56
C ASP A 45 -6.49 -17.81 9.63
N GLU A 46 -6.22 -19.01 10.15
CA GLU A 46 -4.86 -19.57 10.18
C GLU A 46 -4.32 -19.89 8.77
N LEU A 47 -5.13 -20.53 7.91
CA LEU A 47 -4.74 -20.78 6.52
C LEU A 47 -4.45 -19.47 5.75
N LEU A 48 -5.30 -18.46 5.95
CA LEU A 48 -5.12 -17.16 5.32
C LEU A 48 -3.84 -16.47 5.82
N LYS A 49 -3.54 -16.56 7.13
CA LYS A 49 -2.27 -16.08 7.69
C LYS A 49 -1.08 -16.77 7.03
N GLU A 50 -1.08 -18.11 6.92
CA GLU A 50 0.00 -18.86 6.26
C GLU A 50 0.22 -18.41 4.82
N ILE A 51 -0.86 -18.26 4.04
CA ILE A 51 -0.81 -17.76 2.66
C ILE A 51 -0.20 -16.36 2.61
N ILE A 52 -0.63 -15.44 3.48
CA ILE A 52 -0.09 -14.08 3.54
C ILE A 52 1.41 -14.10 3.85
N PHE A 53 1.83 -14.87 4.85
CA PHE A 53 3.24 -14.98 5.21
C PHE A 53 4.10 -15.50 4.06
N GLU A 54 3.62 -16.49 3.31
CA GLU A 54 4.32 -17.00 2.13
C GLU A 54 4.35 -15.98 0.99
N LEU A 55 3.24 -15.26 0.74
CA LEU A 55 3.15 -14.23 -0.31
C LEU A 55 4.17 -13.10 -0.13
N TYR A 56 4.42 -12.70 1.11
CA TYR A 56 5.37 -11.64 1.44
C TYR A 56 6.76 -12.17 1.85
N SER A 57 6.96 -13.48 1.80
CA SER A 57 8.24 -14.11 2.12
C SER A 57 9.35 -13.65 1.17
N PHE A 58 10.59 -13.68 1.65
CA PHE A 58 11.74 -13.36 0.81
C PHE A 58 12.01 -14.51 -0.18
N PRO A 59 12.09 -14.25 -1.50
CA PRO A 59 12.19 -15.29 -2.53
C PRO A 59 13.62 -15.85 -2.68
N GLU A 60 14.19 -16.37 -1.60
CA GLU A 60 15.59 -16.81 -1.53
C GLU A 60 15.89 -17.90 -2.57
N LYS A 61 15.04 -18.92 -2.69
CA LYS A 61 15.26 -20.04 -3.64
C LYS A 61 15.32 -19.54 -5.07
N GLN A 62 14.43 -18.63 -5.46
CA GLN A 62 14.36 -18.05 -6.79
C GLN A 62 15.63 -17.25 -7.08
N LEU A 63 16.04 -16.37 -6.15
CA LEU A 63 17.26 -15.58 -6.28
C LEU A 63 18.51 -16.47 -6.32
N HIS A 64 18.62 -17.50 -5.48
CA HIS A 64 19.75 -18.42 -5.49
C HIS A 64 19.84 -19.24 -6.77
N SER A 65 18.70 -19.70 -7.31
CA SER A 65 18.64 -20.47 -8.55
C SER A 65 19.00 -19.66 -9.81
N ALA A 66 18.92 -18.32 -9.74
CA ALA A 66 19.27 -17.45 -10.84
C ALA A 66 20.76 -17.58 -11.19
N LYS A 67 21.03 -17.93 -12.46
CA LYS A 67 22.38 -18.16 -12.98
C LYS A 67 23.17 -16.84 -13.08
N THR A 68 24.39 -16.85 -12.58
CA THR A 68 25.38 -15.81 -12.84
C THR A 68 25.72 -15.77 -14.34
N PRO A 69 25.72 -14.60 -14.99
CA PRO A 69 26.09 -14.50 -16.39
C PRO A 69 27.58 -14.82 -16.57
N LYS A 70 27.92 -15.56 -17.64
CA LYS A 70 29.32 -15.91 -17.97
C LYS A 70 30.16 -14.67 -18.31
N VAL A 71 29.52 -13.66 -18.87
CA VAL A 71 30.11 -12.35 -19.18
C VAL A 71 29.26 -11.30 -18.46
N PRO A 72 29.86 -10.42 -17.63
CA PRO A 72 29.12 -9.39 -16.93
C PRO A 72 28.32 -8.52 -17.92
N LYS A 73 26.99 -8.53 -17.78
CA LYS A 73 26.10 -7.67 -18.56
C LYS A 73 25.89 -6.34 -17.83
N LYS A 74 25.78 -5.26 -18.58
CA LYS A 74 25.53 -3.89 -18.10
C LYS A 74 24.04 -3.65 -17.94
N ILE A 75 23.62 -3.26 -16.74
CA ILE A 75 22.21 -2.99 -16.43
C ILE A 75 22.07 -1.54 -15.96
N CYS A 76 21.15 -0.79 -16.55
CA CYS A 76 20.73 0.49 -16.01
C CYS A 76 19.51 0.29 -15.11
N VAL A 77 19.53 0.86 -13.92
CA VAL A 77 18.37 0.96 -13.02
C VAL A 77 17.95 2.41 -12.93
N ILE A 78 16.70 2.71 -13.23
CA ILE A 78 16.16 4.08 -13.24
C ILE A 78 15.28 4.26 -12.01
N GLY A 79 15.68 5.19 -11.13
CA GLY A 79 15.02 5.48 -9.86
C GLY A 79 15.69 4.81 -8.67
N GLY A 80 16.20 5.62 -7.74
CA GLY A 80 16.84 5.25 -6.47
C GLY A 80 15.87 5.09 -5.31
N GLY A 81 14.61 4.76 -5.57
CA GLY A 81 13.66 4.31 -4.55
C GLY A 81 13.93 2.85 -4.12
N ILE A 82 13.20 2.35 -3.12
CA ILE A 82 13.42 1.00 -2.57
C ILE A 82 13.43 -0.11 -3.65
N ALA A 83 12.52 -0.07 -4.63
CA ALA A 83 12.48 -1.05 -5.71
C ALA A 83 13.77 -1.04 -6.57
N GLY A 84 14.27 0.15 -6.93
CA GLY A 84 15.50 0.28 -7.71
C GLY A 84 16.74 -0.07 -6.90
N LEU A 85 16.81 0.32 -5.63
CA LEU A 85 17.91 -0.04 -4.73
C LEU A 85 18.01 -1.56 -4.54
N THR A 86 16.88 -2.23 -4.30
CA THR A 86 16.82 -3.69 -4.20
C THR A 86 17.21 -4.37 -5.50
N ALA A 87 16.68 -3.92 -6.65
CA ALA A 87 17.04 -4.47 -7.95
C ALA A 87 18.54 -4.31 -8.25
N ALA A 88 19.10 -3.12 -8.01
CA ALA A 88 20.52 -2.86 -8.21
C ALA A 88 21.39 -3.72 -7.30
N TYR A 89 20.98 -3.89 -6.04
CA TYR A 89 21.70 -4.71 -5.07
C TYR A 89 21.73 -6.18 -5.50
N GLU A 90 20.57 -6.79 -5.73
CA GLU A 90 20.47 -8.20 -6.10
C GLU A 90 21.17 -8.51 -7.43
N LEU A 91 21.05 -7.63 -8.44
CA LEU A 91 21.79 -7.77 -9.69
C LEU A 91 23.30 -7.67 -9.49
N SER A 92 23.78 -6.73 -8.68
CA SER A 92 25.21 -6.58 -8.42
C SER A 92 25.79 -7.80 -7.70
N CYS A 93 25.06 -8.37 -6.73
CA CYS A 93 25.41 -9.62 -6.05
C CYS A 93 25.49 -10.81 -7.01
N LYS A 94 24.78 -10.75 -8.14
CA LYS A 94 24.82 -11.74 -9.22
C LYS A 94 25.86 -11.44 -10.30
N GLY A 95 26.75 -10.48 -10.09
CA GLY A 95 27.88 -10.20 -10.99
C GLY A 95 27.50 -9.38 -12.23
N PHE A 96 26.33 -8.72 -12.24
CA PHE A 96 25.98 -7.75 -13.26
C PHE A 96 26.69 -6.42 -12.99
N ALA A 97 27.08 -5.71 -14.06
CA ALA A 97 27.62 -4.36 -13.95
C ALA A 97 26.45 -3.36 -13.91
N VAL A 98 26.14 -2.82 -12.75
CA VAL A 98 24.94 -1.98 -12.55
C VAL A 98 25.29 -0.51 -12.46
N GLN A 99 24.52 0.32 -13.18
CA GLN A 99 24.46 1.76 -12.99
C GLN A 99 23.06 2.17 -12.58
N LEU A 100 22.93 2.90 -11.47
CA LEU A 100 21.68 3.44 -10.98
C LEU A 100 21.64 4.95 -11.28
N LEU A 101 20.57 5.39 -11.95
CA LEU A 101 20.31 6.81 -12.24
C LEU A 101 19.11 7.28 -11.42
N GLU A 102 19.32 8.25 -10.53
CA GLU A 102 18.29 8.88 -9.71
C GLU A 102 18.14 10.35 -10.10
N ALA A 103 16.89 10.78 -10.27
CA ALA A 103 16.57 12.13 -10.70
C ALA A 103 16.82 13.18 -9.61
N ALA A 104 16.61 12.83 -8.35
CA ALA A 104 16.81 13.72 -7.21
C ALA A 104 18.26 13.69 -6.69
N SER A 105 18.56 14.65 -5.82
CA SER A 105 19.80 14.72 -5.05
C SER A 105 19.85 13.73 -3.87
N ARG A 106 18.87 12.82 -3.75
CA ARG A 106 18.80 11.82 -2.68
C ARG A 106 18.25 10.48 -3.16
N LEU A 107 18.64 9.41 -2.48
CA LEU A 107 18.03 8.09 -2.61
C LEU A 107 16.79 7.97 -1.68
N GLY A 108 16.04 6.88 -1.85
CA GLY A 108 14.94 6.47 -1.00
C GLY A 108 13.55 6.75 -1.57
N GLY A 109 13.42 7.70 -2.50
CA GLY A 109 12.14 8.05 -3.11
C GLY A 109 11.08 8.39 -2.04
N ARG A 110 10.00 7.61 -1.99
CA ARG A 110 8.91 7.80 -1.01
C ARG A 110 9.25 7.37 0.42
N MET A 111 10.32 6.62 0.64
CA MET A 111 10.85 6.42 1.99
C MET A 111 11.69 7.63 2.36
N PHE A 112 11.18 8.46 3.27
CA PHE A 112 11.81 9.73 3.62
C PHE A 112 11.62 10.06 5.09
N THR A 113 12.73 10.09 5.81
CA THR A 113 12.82 10.54 7.19
C THR A 113 13.42 11.96 7.22
N HIS A 114 12.73 12.89 7.87
CA HIS A 114 13.21 14.23 8.18
C HIS A 114 13.82 14.25 9.58
N HIS A 115 15.07 14.66 9.71
CA HIS A 115 15.71 14.82 11.02
C HIS A 115 15.65 16.28 11.46
N PHE A 116 15.10 16.54 12.65
CA PHE A 116 15.13 17.88 13.26
C PHE A 116 16.47 18.12 13.95
N ASP A 117 17.01 17.07 14.57
CA ASP A 117 18.31 17.02 15.18
C ASP A 117 18.83 15.56 15.19
N LYS A 118 19.87 15.27 15.98
CA LYS A 118 20.48 13.95 16.06
C LYS A 118 19.58 12.88 16.71
N ASP A 119 18.64 13.27 17.57
CA ASP A 119 17.85 12.36 18.40
C ASP A 119 16.38 12.34 17.97
N THR A 120 15.93 13.33 17.21
CA THR A 120 14.52 13.59 16.92
C THR A 120 14.24 13.61 15.43
N TYR A 121 13.30 12.77 14.97
CA TYR A 121 13.06 12.58 13.54
C TYR A 121 11.63 12.26 13.15
N GLY A 122 11.45 12.28 11.83
CA GLY A 122 10.28 12.68 11.07
C GLY A 122 9.92 11.77 9.87
N GLU A 123 9.19 10.64 9.97
CA GLU A 123 8.70 9.88 8.81
C GLU A 123 7.64 10.61 7.97
N LEU A 124 8.10 11.19 6.86
CA LEU A 124 7.27 11.79 5.80
C LEU A 124 6.71 10.73 4.84
N GLY A 125 7.16 9.48 4.93
CA GLY A 125 6.78 8.37 4.05
C GLY A 125 6.35 7.12 4.81
N ALA A 126 6.97 5.99 4.47
CA ALA A 126 6.83 4.74 5.21
C ALA A 126 7.18 4.95 6.70
N MET A 127 6.44 4.32 7.61
CA MET A 127 6.61 4.51 9.06
C MET A 127 6.44 3.23 9.89
N ARG A 128 5.99 2.13 9.29
CA ARG A 128 5.71 0.88 9.99
C ARG A 128 5.87 -0.32 9.05
N ILE A 129 6.33 -1.44 9.61
CA ILE A 129 6.65 -2.67 8.91
C ILE A 129 5.93 -3.82 9.62
N PRO A 130 4.89 -4.39 9.00
CA PRO A 130 4.24 -5.61 9.49
C PRO A 130 5.20 -6.80 9.64
N ALA A 131 4.99 -7.63 10.68
CA ALA A 131 5.81 -8.82 10.94
C ALA A 131 5.80 -9.85 9.80
N ASN A 132 4.72 -9.90 9.02
CA ASN A 132 4.57 -10.79 7.87
C ASN A 132 5.27 -10.28 6.59
N HIS A 133 5.92 -9.11 6.59
CA HIS A 133 6.62 -8.57 5.41
C HIS A 133 8.04 -9.13 5.27
N GLY A 134 8.15 -10.44 5.06
CA GLY A 134 9.41 -11.19 5.01
C GLY A 134 10.47 -10.60 4.08
N CYS A 135 10.08 -10.05 2.93
CA CYS A 135 10.98 -9.34 2.02
C CYS A 135 11.73 -8.17 2.68
N VAL A 136 11.03 -7.34 3.47
CA VAL A 136 11.63 -6.18 4.14
C VAL A 136 12.45 -6.64 5.34
N TRP A 137 11.91 -7.58 6.13
CA TRP A 137 12.59 -8.18 7.28
C TRP A 137 13.91 -8.87 6.93
N HIS A 138 14.00 -9.49 5.75
CA HIS A 138 15.25 -10.01 5.23
C HIS A 138 16.35 -8.93 5.20
N TYR A 139 16.07 -7.76 4.64
CA TYR A 139 17.06 -6.68 4.54
C TYR A 139 17.32 -5.98 5.87
N ILE A 140 16.31 -5.85 6.73
CA ILE A 140 16.50 -5.36 8.11
C ILE A 140 17.50 -6.24 8.86
N THR A 141 17.31 -7.56 8.79
CA THR A 141 18.19 -8.54 9.42
C THR A 141 19.59 -8.52 8.80
N LYS A 142 19.66 -8.54 7.47
CA LYS A 142 20.91 -8.55 6.70
C LYS A 142 21.78 -7.32 6.97
N PHE A 143 21.17 -6.14 7.13
CA PHE A 143 21.87 -4.91 7.42
C PHE A 143 22.00 -4.62 8.92
N ASN A 144 21.55 -5.55 9.77
CA ASN A 144 21.61 -5.44 11.22
C ASN A 144 20.99 -4.13 11.73
N LEU A 145 19.80 -3.80 11.21
CA LEU A 145 19.05 -2.62 11.61
C LEU A 145 18.24 -2.92 12.86
N GLU A 146 18.39 -2.04 13.85
CA GLU A 146 17.59 -2.10 15.08
C GLU A 146 16.15 -1.66 14.79
N THR A 147 15.19 -2.40 15.33
CA THR A 147 13.76 -2.08 15.27
C THR A 147 13.17 -1.96 16.65
N ARG A 148 12.01 -1.29 16.72
CA ARG A 148 11.15 -1.29 17.89
C ARG A 148 9.70 -1.43 17.48
N GLU A 149 8.87 -1.85 18.42
CA GLU A 149 7.42 -1.96 18.20
C GLU A 149 6.82 -0.61 17.78
N PHE A 150 5.93 -0.67 16.79
CA PHE A 150 5.09 0.43 16.37
C PHE A 150 3.68 0.20 16.91
N VAL A 151 3.29 0.93 17.97
CA VAL A 151 1.92 0.89 18.50
C VAL A 151 0.94 1.46 17.47
N SER A 152 0.18 0.57 16.84
CA SER A 152 -0.81 0.91 15.79
C SER A 152 -2.15 1.37 16.36
N HIS A 153 -2.51 0.90 17.55
CA HIS A 153 -3.78 1.18 18.20
C HIS A 153 -3.52 1.54 19.67
N ASN A 154 -4.19 2.58 20.15
CA ASN A 154 -4.14 2.97 21.55
C ASN A 154 -5.57 3.30 21.99
N SER A 155 -6.12 2.50 22.91
CA SER A 155 -7.49 2.65 23.42
C SER A 155 -7.71 3.94 24.20
N ASP A 156 -6.63 4.50 24.77
CA ASP A 156 -6.62 5.79 25.47
C ASP A 156 -6.54 6.96 24.49
N ALA A 157 -6.23 6.76 23.20
CA ALA A 157 -6.30 7.85 22.23
C ALA A 157 -7.74 8.34 22.02
N TYR A 158 -7.91 9.45 21.27
CA TYR A 158 -9.18 10.14 21.17
C TYR A 158 -9.89 9.94 19.83
N LEU A 159 -11.22 9.95 19.88
CA LEU A 159 -12.11 10.26 18.76
C LEU A 159 -12.66 11.67 18.98
N TYR A 160 -12.52 12.55 18.00
CA TYR A 160 -13.15 13.87 17.98
C TYR A 160 -14.09 13.99 16.78
N LEU A 161 -15.37 13.71 16.99
CA LEU A 161 -16.40 13.66 15.95
C LEU A 161 -17.63 14.46 16.37
N ARG A 162 -18.23 15.24 15.47
CA ARG A 162 -19.42 16.07 15.72
C ARG A 162 -19.30 16.90 17.00
N GLU A 163 -18.15 17.55 17.16
CA GLU A 163 -17.77 18.38 18.32
C GLU A 163 -17.80 17.65 19.68
N GLN A 164 -17.65 16.32 19.66
CA GLN A 164 -17.56 15.50 20.86
C GLN A 164 -16.21 14.80 20.91
N ARG A 165 -15.57 14.86 22.07
CA ARG A 165 -14.30 14.18 22.35
C ARG A 165 -14.54 13.00 23.26
N GLU A 166 -14.20 11.81 22.80
CA GLU A 166 -14.30 10.57 23.57
C GLU A 166 -13.02 9.75 23.44
N ARG A 167 -12.72 8.90 24.44
CA ARG A 167 -11.65 7.91 24.32
C ARG A 167 -12.07 6.83 23.30
N ILE A 168 -11.12 6.25 22.57
CA ILE A 168 -11.40 5.20 21.58
C ILE A 168 -12.09 4.01 22.25
N GLU A 169 -11.69 3.62 23.46
CA GLU A 169 -12.39 2.54 24.21
C GLU A 169 -13.88 2.82 24.47
N LYS A 170 -14.27 4.11 24.55
CA LYS A 170 -15.63 4.58 24.83
C LYS A 170 -16.39 4.91 23.56
N PHE A 171 -15.98 4.39 22.40
CA PHE A 171 -16.58 4.69 21.10
C PHE A 171 -18.11 4.52 21.07
N ARG A 172 -18.69 3.60 21.86
CA ARG A 172 -20.14 3.39 21.95
C ARG A 172 -20.90 4.67 22.34
N ASN A 173 -20.29 5.58 23.10
CA ASN A 173 -20.89 6.87 23.43
C ASN A 173 -21.09 7.75 22.20
N LEU A 174 -20.15 7.71 21.25
CA LEU A 174 -20.25 8.43 19.98
C LEU A 174 -21.20 7.74 19.01
N GLN A 175 -21.31 6.41 19.03
CA GLN A 175 -22.23 5.68 18.15
C GLN A 175 -23.68 6.16 18.28
N ASN A 176 -24.13 6.46 19.51
CA ASN A 176 -25.48 6.99 19.75
C ASN A 176 -25.72 8.39 19.13
N ARG A 177 -24.66 9.11 18.76
CA ARG A 177 -24.73 10.44 18.09
C ARG A 177 -24.86 10.32 16.58
N PHE A 178 -24.51 9.16 16.04
CA PHE A 178 -24.78 8.81 14.66
C PHE A 178 -26.14 8.12 14.63
N ASN A 179 -26.98 8.45 13.65
CA ASN A 179 -28.24 7.76 13.38
C ASN A 179 -27.95 6.40 12.72
N LEU A 180 -27.10 5.60 13.36
CA LEU A 180 -26.86 4.20 13.02
C LEU A 180 -28.15 3.50 13.42
N ARG A 181 -28.92 3.02 12.43
CA ARG A 181 -30.24 2.43 12.69
C ARG A 181 -30.09 1.23 13.65
N PRO A 182 -31.15 0.87 14.41
CA PRO A 182 -31.12 -0.31 15.27
C PRO A 182 -30.77 -1.58 14.49
N PRO A 183 -30.27 -2.63 15.18
CA PRO A 183 -29.87 -3.91 14.57
C PRO A 183 -31.06 -4.48 13.77
N GLY A 184 -30.95 -4.50 12.44
CA GLY A 184 -32.01 -5.03 11.59
C GLY A 184 -32.00 -4.58 10.14
N LEU A 185 -31.44 -3.42 9.79
CA LEU A 185 -31.40 -2.95 8.38
C LEU A 185 -30.13 -2.19 7.96
N SER A 186 -29.21 -1.89 8.89
CA SER A 186 -27.85 -1.42 8.59
C SER A 186 -26.91 -2.05 9.61
N CYS A 187 -25.85 -2.75 9.16
CA CYS A 187 -24.83 -3.37 10.02
C CYS A 187 -25.45 -4.23 11.13
N ILE A 188 -25.81 -5.50 10.86
CA ILE A 188 -26.50 -6.38 11.83
C ILE A 188 -25.71 -6.44 13.16
N GLY A 189 -26.09 -5.64 14.16
CA GLY A 189 -25.48 -5.61 15.50
C GLY A 189 -24.02 -5.12 15.58
N LEU A 190 -23.46 -4.59 14.49
CA LEU A 190 -22.03 -4.26 14.35
C LEU A 190 -21.82 -2.76 14.09
N SER A 191 -20.63 -2.24 14.40
CA SER A 191 -20.25 -0.90 13.93
C SER A 191 -20.12 -0.89 12.40
N PRO A 192 -20.24 0.26 11.73
CA PRO A 192 -20.02 0.33 10.27
C PRO A 192 -18.63 -0.16 9.84
N LEU A 193 -17.61 -0.02 10.70
CA LEU A 193 -16.27 -0.56 10.47
C LEU A 193 -16.28 -2.09 10.51
N ASP A 194 -16.82 -2.67 11.60
CA ASP A 194 -16.85 -4.12 11.78
C ASP A 194 -17.65 -4.81 10.67
N ALA A 195 -18.77 -4.21 10.26
CA ALA A 195 -19.56 -4.71 9.13
C ALA A 195 -18.77 -4.67 7.82
N ALA A 196 -17.98 -3.61 7.60
CA ALA A 196 -17.13 -3.52 6.42
C ALA A 196 -15.99 -4.53 6.41
N GLU A 197 -15.32 -4.71 7.55
CA GLU A 197 -14.28 -5.72 7.68
C GLU A 197 -14.84 -7.14 7.53
N GLN A 198 -16.00 -7.42 8.11
CA GLN A 198 -16.64 -8.73 7.99
C GLN A 198 -16.97 -9.07 6.53
N PHE A 199 -17.45 -8.10 5.75
CA PHE A 199 -17.69 -8.30 4.31
C PHE A 199 -16.40 -8.64 3.55
N ILE A 200 -15.33 -7.87 3.80
CA ILE A 200 -14.05 -8.11 3.13
C ILE A 200 -13.52 -9.50 3.52
N ARG A 201 -13.59 -9.87 4.80
CA ARG A 201 -13.20 -11.20 5.28
C ARG A 201 -14.04 -12.29 4.64
N TYR A 202 -15.35 -12.15 4.55
CA TYR A 202 -16.22 -13.11 3.88
C TYR A 202 -15.78 -13.37 2.44
N HIS A 203 -15.52 -12.31 1.67
CA HIS A 203 -15.07 -12.46 0.29
C HIS A 203 -13.66 -13.04 0.17
N MET A 204 -12.77 -12.75 1.12
CA MET A 204 -11.46 -13.39 1.20
C MET A 204 -11.56 -14.87 1.55
N SER A 205 -12.51 -15.23 2.42
CA SER A 205 -12.79 -16.58 2.84
C SER A 205 -13.32 -17.45 1.67
N ALA A 206 -13.99 -16.83 0.71
CA ALA A 206 -14.42 -17.50 -0.51
C ALA A 206 -13.28 -17.81 -1.50
N LEU A 207 -12.06 -17.32 -1.28
CA LEU A 207 -10.93 -17.52 -2.19
C LEU A 207 -10.28 -18.89 -1.99
N SER A 208 -10.13 -19.61 -3.09
CA SER A 208 -9.36 -20.85 -3.15
C SER A 208 -7.86 -20.61 -3.31
N VAL A 209 -7.04 -21.63 -3.06
CA VAL A 209 -5.58 -21.59 -3.35
C VAL A 209 -5.32 -21.27 -4.83
N SER A 210 -6.17 -21.77 -5.76
CA SER A 210 -6.08 -21.41 -7.18
C SER A 210 -6.38 -19.93 -7.44
N ASP A 211 -7.29 -19.31 -6.69
CA ASP A 211 -7.58 -17.88 -6.81
C ASP A 211 -6.38 -17.06 -6.34
N PHE A 212 -5.79 -17.41 -5.20
CA PHE A 212 -4.54 -16.78 -4.74
C PHE A 212 -3.41 -16.92 -5.75
N ARG A 213 -3.24 -18.11 -6.35
CA ARG A 213 -2.26 -18.32 -7.42
C ARG A 213 -2.54 -17.40 -8.63
N SER A 214 -3.80 -17.32 -9.07
CA SER A 214 -4.18 -16.51 -10.22
C SER A 214 -3.90 -15.02 -9.97
N ILE A 215 -4.23 -14.51 -8.77
CA ILE A 215 -4.02 -13.11 -8.39
C ILE A 215 -2.51 -12.79 -8.30
N PHE A 216 -1.75 -13.59 -7.57
CA PHE A 216 -0.39 -13.24 -7.16
C PHE A 216 0.72 -13.76 -8.08
N GLN A 217 0.46 -14.81 -8.87
CA GLN A 217 1.44 -15.37 -9.81
C GLN A 217 1.10 -15.08 -11.27
N GLU A 218 -0.19 -15.10 -11.62
CA GLU A 218 -0.66 -14.93 -13.00
C GLU A 218 -1.16 -13.50 -13.28
N PHE A 219 -1.32 -12.69 -12.23
CA PHE A 219 -1.89 -11.33 -12.29
C PHE A 219 -3.26 -11.29 -12.97
N ALA A 220 -4.05 -12.35 -12.78
CA ALA A 220 -5.40 -12.48 -13.30
C ALA A 220 -6.41 -12.41 -12.16
N ILE A 221 -7.47 -11.62 -12.35
CA ILE A 221 -8.53 -11.46 -11.36
C ILE A 221 -9.55 -12.60 -11.55
N PRO A 222 -9.74 -13.46 -10.54
CA PRO A 222 -10.73 -14.52 -10.58
C PRO A 222 -12.12 -13.99 -10.91
N PRO A 223 -12.94 -14.71 -11.70
CA PRO A 223 -14.28 -14.26 -12.07
C PRO A 223 -15.15 -13.87 -10.86
N GLY A 224 -15.03 -14.57 -9.73
CA GLY A 224 -15.76 -14.28 -8.49
C GLY A 224 -15.37 -12.96 -7.82
N LEU A 225 -14.21 -12.39 -8.16
CA LEU A 225 -13.70 -11.13 -7.61
C LEU A 225 -13.96 -9.91 -8.52
N ARG A 226 -14.44 -10.12 -9.75
CA ARG A 226 -14.66 -9.02 -10.72
C ARG A 226 -15.70 -8.01 -10.25
N VAL A 227 -16.69 -8.43 -9.47
CA VAL A 227 -17.66 -7.50 -8.87
C VAL A 227 -16.94 -6.55 -7.91
N LEU A 228 -16.05 -7.08 -7.07
CA LEU A 228 -15.27 -6.25 -6.14
C LEU A 228 -14.26 -5.35 -6.85
N GLU A 229 -13.82 -5.74 -8.05
CA GLU A 229 -12.98 -4.91 -8.91
C GLU A 229 -13.75 -3.67 -9.40
N GLN A 230 -14.97 -3.88 -9.89
CA GLN A 230 -15.79 -2.88 -10.59
C GLN A 230 -16.42 -1.83 -9.67
N PHE A 231 -16.67 -2.18 -8.41
CA PHE A 231 -17.34 -1.30 -7.46
C PHE A 231 -16.39 -0.86 -6.35
N SER A 232 -16.56 0.39 -5.91
CA SER A 232 -15.98 0.86 -4.66
C SER A 232 -16.69 0.24 -3.45
N LEU A 233 -15.99 0.17 -2.31
CA LEU A 233 -16.61 -0.25 -1.04
C LEU A 233 -17.81 0.64 -0.68
N GLY A 234 -17.73 1.94 -1.00
CA GLY A 234 -18.79 2.91 -0.83
C GLY A 234 -20.03 2.67 -1.68
N GLN A 235 -19.87 2.20 -2.91
CA GLN A 235 -21.01 1.82 -3.77
C GLN A 235 -21.68 0.54 -3.27
N LEU A 236 -20.90 -0.44 -2.80
CA LEU A 236 -21.42 -1.70 -2.25
C LEU A 236 -22.16 -1.48 -0.91
N THR A 237 -21.61 -0.63 -0.05
CA THR A 237 -22.20 -0.30 1.27
C THR A 237 -23.44 0.59 1.17
N ARG A 238 -23.53 1.48 0.18
CA ARG A 238 -24.73 2.32 -0.07
C ARG A 238 -25.75 1.70 -1.02
N GLY A 239 -25.41 0.56 -1.62
CA GLY A 239 -26.31 -0.18 -2.50
C GLY A 239 -27.58 -0.64 -1.79
N ASP A 240 -28.55 -1.09 -2.59
CA ASP A 240 -29.78 -1.70 -2.09
C ASP A 240 -29.47 -2.83 -1.09
N TYR A 241 -30.41 -3.17 -0.20
CA TYR A 241 -30.26 -4.24 0.82
C TYR A 241 -29.80 -5.59 0.24
N ARG A 242 -29.96 -5.75 -1.08
CA ARG A 242 -29.47 -6.83 -1.93
C ARG A 242 -27.96 -6.79 -2.18
N SER A 243 -27.15 -5.98 -1.50
CA SER A 243 -25.67 -6.14 -1.50
C SER A 243 -25.20 -7.10 -0.42
N GLY A 244 -26.11 -7.59 0.44
CA GLY A 244 -25.78 -8.41 1.62
C GLY A 244 -25.21 -7.61 2.79
N PHE A 245 -24.97 -6.31 2.62
CA PHE A 245 -24.33 -5.43 3.61
C PHE A 245 -25.32 -4.70 4.54
N GLY A 246 -26.59 -4.64 4.13
CA GLY A 246 -27.51 -3.62 4.64
C GLY A 246 -27.12 -2.23 4.12
N TYR A 247 -28.09 -1.32 4.11
CA TYR A 247 -27.86 0.03 3.59
C TYR A 247 -27.08 0.88 4.59
N PHE A 248 -25.88 1.35 4.23
CA PHE A 248 -25.16 2.34 5.01
C PHE A 248 -25.79 3.71 4.76
N GLY A 249 -26.54 4.18 5.75
CA GLY A 249 -27.04 5.55 5.76
C GLY A 249 -25.91 6.59 5.80
N PRO A 250 -26.23 7.87 5.56
CA PRO A 250 -25.24 8.96 5.56
C PRO A 250 -24.32 8.96 6.79
N ASP A 251 -24.90 8.76 7.99
CA ASP A 251 -24.16 8.72 9.25
C ASP A 251 -23.19 7.52 9.37
N ALA A 252 -23.57 6.36 8.82
CA ALA A 252 -22.68 5.18 8.80
C ALA A 252 -21.51 5.38 7.82
N CYS A 253 -21.77 6.00 6.67
CA CYS A 253 -20.73 6.36 5.70
C CYS A 253 -19.78 7.45 6.24
N GLU A 254 -20.33 8.46 6.93
CA GLU A 254 -19.54 9.50 7.59
C GLU A 254 -18.62 8.89 8.64
N TYR A 255 -19.16 8.02 9.50
CA TYR A 255 -18.37 7.28 10.48
C TYR A 255 -17.30 6.41 9.82
N LEU A 256 -17.66 5.58 8.83
CA LEU A 256 -16.71 4.72 8.14
C LEU A 256 -15.57 5.53 7.52
N GLY A 257 -15.86 6.64 6.83
CA GLY A 257 -14.82 7.47 6.23
C GLY A 257 -13.99 8.24 7.27
N ARG A 258 -14.63 9.08 8.08
CA ARG A 258 -13.97 10.06 8.96
C ARG A 258 -13.60 9.49 10.33
N GLY A 259 -14.46 8.65 10.90
CA GLY A 259 -14.24 8.05 12.21
C GLY A 259 -13.17 6.96 12.23
N THR A 260 -12.92 6.32 11.08
CA THR A 260 -11.92 5.22 10.96
C THR A 260 -10.69 5.59 10.14
N GLY A 261 -10.74 6.70 9.39
CA GLY A 261 -9.70 7.09 8.44
C GLY A 261 -9.82 6.44 7.06
N MET A 262 -10.82 5.60 6.79
CA MET A 262 -11.06 5.00 5.45
C MET A 262 -11.66 5.99 4.44
N VAL A 263 -11.05 7.16 4.25
CA VAL A 263 -11.63 8.26 3.46
C VAL A 263 -11.78 7.98 1.95
N TRP A 264 -11.07 6.98 1.41
CA TRP A 264 -11.12 6.57 -0.01
C TRP A 264 -12.10 5.43 -0.30
N PHE A 265 -12.91 4.99 0.66
CA PHE A 265 -13.85 3.87 0.45
C PHE A 265 -14.81 4.07 -0.73
N ASP A 266 -15.08 5.33 -1.10
CA ASP A 266 -15.92 5.70 -2.25
C ASP A 266 -15.22 5.70 -3.60
N GLN A 267 -13.89 5.65 -3.62
CA GLN A 267 -13.09 5.93 -4.81
C GLN A 267 -12.16 4.78 -5.18
N ALA A 268 -11.77 3.97 -4.20
CA ALA A 268 -10.97 2.79 -4.43
C ALA A 268 -11.86 1.59 -4.76
N SER A 269 -11.42 0.78 -5.73
CA SER A 269 -11.96 -0.56 -5.96
C SER A 269 -12.06 -1.33 -4.65
N CYS A 270 -13.13 -2.11 -4.45
CA CYS A 270 -13.29 -2.92 -3.26
C CYS A 270 -12.15 -3.96 -3.09
N LEU A 271 -11.52 -4.38 -4.19
CA LEU A 271 -10.30 -5.22 -4.13
C LEU A 271 -9.15 -4.57 -3.36
N GLN A 272 -9.05 -3.24 -3.36
CA GLN A 272 -8.01 -2.56 -2.59
C GLN A 272 -8.15 -2.84 -1.08
N PHE A 273 -9.37 -3.06 -0.59
CA PHE A 273 -9.62 -3.36 0.81
C PHE A 273 -9.24 -4.80 1.16
N ILE A 274 -9.45 -5.76 0.24
CA ILE A 274 -8.89 -7.12 0.38
C ILE A 274 -7.37 -7.06 0.45
N LEU A 275 -6.72 -6.32 -0.44
CA LEU A 275 -5.27 -6.15 -0.41
C LEU A 275 -4.79 -5.50 0.88
N ASN A 276 -5.51 -4.52 1.42
CA ASN A 276 -5.17 -3.89 2.69
C ASN A 276 -5.30 -4.88 3.87
N GLU A 277 -6.34 -5.71 3.88
CA GLU A 277 -6.49 -6.77 4.90
C GLU A 277 -5.31 -7.75 4.86
N LEU A 278 -4.92 -8.20 3.66
CA LEU A 278 -3.76 -9.08 3.48
C LEU A 278 -2.43 -8.40 3.88
N ALA A 279 -2.26 -7.13 3.51
CA ALA A 279 -0.98 -6.45 3.62
C ALA A 279 -0.74 -5.75 4.97
N LEU A 280 -1.79 -5.26 5.65
CA LEU A 280 -1.64 -4.30 6.75
C LEU A 280 -2.25 -4.77 8.08
N LYS A 281 -3.07 -5.83 8.10
CA LYS A 281 -3.81 -6.23 9.29
C LYS A 281 -2.99 -6.99 10.33
N GLU A 282 -1.81 -7.46 9.96
CA GLU A 282 -0.85 -8.06 10.89
C GLU A 282 -0.65 -7.13 12.11
N PRO A 283 -1.06 -7.56 13.32
CA PRO A 283 -1.08 -6.70 14.50
C PRO A 283 0.33 -6.28 14.90
N LYS A 284 1.31 -7.18 14.78
CA LYS A 284 2.69 -6.87 15.15
C LYS A 284 3.34 -6.07 14.04
N LYS A 285 3.67 -4.82 14.35
CA LYS A 285 4.37 -3.93 13.44
C LYS A 285 5.55 -3.31 14.16
N ASP A 286 6.62 -3.08 13.41
CA ASP A 286 7.82 -2.42 13.91
C ASP A 286 8.15 -1.19 13.07
N GLU A 287 9.00 -0.33 13.61
CA GLU A 287 9.68 0.73 12.88
C GLU A 287 11.20 0.64 13.10
N ILE A 288 11.97 1.21 12.19
CA ILE A 288 13.44 1.21 12.28
C ILE A 288 13.89 2.35 13.20
N VAL A 289 14.71 2.00 14.21
CA VAL A 289 15.26 2.97 15.17
C VAL A 289 16.24 3.91 14.46
N GLY A 290 16.00 5.22 14.57
CA GLY A 290 16.75 6.25 13.85
C GLY A 290 16.18 6.55 12.45
N GLY A 291 15.05 5.91 12.10
CA GLY A 291 14.25 6.25 10.93
C GLY A 291 14.33 5.23 9.81
N MET A 292 13.26 5.16 9.02
CA MET A 292 13.13 4.28 7.85
C MET A 292 14.19 4.57 6.79
N VAL A 293 14.75 5.79 6.77
CA VAL A 293 15.88 6.16 5.91
C VAL A 293 17.13 5.28 6.15
N ARG A 294 17.31 4.70 7.35
CA ARG A 294 18.47 3.84 7.63
C ARG A 294 18.54 2.59 6.75
N LEU A 295 17.39 2.09 6.29
CA LEU A 295 17.35 1.02 5.30
C LEU A 295 17.92 1.50 3.96
N ILE A 296 17.60 2.73 3.56
CA ILE A 296 18.10 3.35 2.33
C ILE A 296 19.61 3.58 2.43
N ASP A 297 20.10 4.10 3.56
CA ASP A 297 21.53 4.28 3.81
C ASP A 297 22.28 2.95 3.75
N SER A 298 21.72 1.90 4.34
CA SER A 298 22.32 0.56 4.31
C SER A 298 22.40 -0.02 2.91
N PHE A 299 21.36 0.19 2.09
CA PHE A 299 21.41 -0.16 0.66
C PHE A 299 22.48 0.66 -0.07
N ARG A 300 22.57 1.98 0.13
CA ARG A 300 23.61 2.82 -0.49
C ARG A 300 25.02 2.29 -0.18
N ASP A 301 25.27 1.94 1.08
CA ASP A 301 26.56 1.43 1.51
C ASP A 301 26.84 0.03 0.92
N ALA A 302 25.81 -0.82 0.83
CA ALA A 302 25.90 -2.13 0.21
C ALA A 302 26.16 -2.06 -1.31
N LEU A 303 25.49 -1.15 -2.02
CA LEU A 303 25.69 -0.88 -3.44
C LEU A 303 27.12 -0.38 -3.73
N THR A 304 27.65 0.48 -2.86
CA THR A 304 29.04 0.93 -2.95
C THR A 304 30.01 -0.26 -2.85
N LYS A 305 29.77 -1.18 -1.92
CA LYS A 305 30.60 -2.39 -1.73
C LYS A 305 30.53 -3.35 -2.91
N THR A 306 29.39 -3.46 -3.59
CA THR A 306 29.22 -4.32 -4.76
C THR A 306 29.62 -3.66 -6.08
N GLY A 307 30.12 -2.41 -6.03
CA GLY A 307 30.64 -1.70 -7.19
C GLY A 307 29.57 -1.09 -8.10
N VAL A 308 28.34 -0.92 -7.60
CA VAL A 308 27.28 -0.23 -8.34
C VAL A 308 27.62 1.24 -8.50
N THR A 309 27.56 1.75 -9.72
CA THR A 309 27.72 3.18 -9.98
C THR A 309 26.39 3.89 -9.74
N VAL A 310 26.30 4.72 -8.72
CA VAL A 310 25.11 5.51 -8.42
C VAL A 310 25.32 6.96 -8.88
N ALA A 311 24.43 7.46 -9.73
CA ALA A 311 24.41 8.86 -10.15
C ALA A 311 23.11 9.53 -9.68
N LEU A 312 23.27 10.57 -8.87
CA LEU A 312 22.18 11.45 -8.43
C LEU A 312 22.03 12.62 -9.41
N ASP A 313 20.96 13.40 -9.26
CA ASP A 313 20.68 14.57 -10.11
C ASP A 313 20.73 14.24 -11.61
N SER A 314 20.37 13.00 -11.95
CA SER A 314 20.51 12.39 -13.28
C SER A 314 19.15 11.95 -13.82
N PRO A 315 18.20 12.88 -14.06
CA PRO A 315 16.87 12.52 -14.53
C PRO A 315 16.96 11.96 -15.95
N VAL A 316 16.57 10.69 -16.10
CA VAL A 316 16.43 10.03 -17.39
C VAL A 316 15.38 10.75 -18.23
N THR A 317 15.66 10.93 -19.52
CA THR A 317 14.80 11.62 -20.49
C THR A 317 14.28 10.67 -21.56
N ALA A 318 15.10 9.70 -22.00
CA ALA A 318 14.72 8.77 -23.06
C ALA A 318 15.34 7.38 -22.89
N ILE A 319 14.65 6.39 -23.45
CA ILE A 319 15.06 4.99 -23.54
C ILE A 319 14.85 4.53 -24.99
N GLU A 320 15.93 4.15 -25.67
CA GLU A 320 15.92 3.68 -27.06
C GLU A 320 16.39 2.22 -27.12
N VAL A 321 15.50 1.30 -27.47
CA VAL A 321 15.78 -0.13 -27.62
C VAL A 321 16.32 -0.38 -29.02
N GLN A 322 17.64 -0.53 -29.12
CA GLN A 322 18.31 -0.78 -30.41
C GLN A 322 18.25 -2.26 -30.81
N SER A 323 18.29 -3.16 -29.84
CA SER A 323 18.16 -4.60 -30.05
C SER A 323 17.69 -5.32 -28.78
N LYS A 324 17.56 -6.65 -28.83
CA LYS A 324 17.17 -7.47 -27.66
C LYS A 324 18.12 -7.38 -26.46
N SER A 325 19.37 -6.94 -26.67
CA SER A 325 20.38 -6.80 -25.63
C SER A 325 21.23 -5.54 -25.83
N ASN A 326 20.63 -4.50 -26.40
CA ASN A 326 21.24 -3.17 -26.47
C ASN A 326 20.13 -2.13 -26.34
N VAL A 327 20.20 -1.37 -25.25
CA VAL A 327 19.29 -0.29 -24.92
C VAL A 327 20.13 0.94 -24.60
N ARG A 328 19.90 2.03 -25.32
CA ARG A 328 20.51 3.32 -25.05
C ARG A 328 19.62 4.11 -24.09
N VAL A 329 20.21 4.62 -23.02
CA VAL A 329 19.51 5.45 -22.03
C VAL A 329 20.12 6.85 -22.06
N PHE A 330 19.25 7.86 -22.04
CA PHE A 330 19.61 9.28 -22.06
C PHE A 330 19.19 9.92 -20.74
N TRP A 331 20.04 10.75 -20.15
CA TRP A 331 19.73 11.50 -18.94
C TRP A 331 20.36 12.88 -18.97
N ARG A 332 19.79 13.81 -18.21
CA ARG A 332 20.38 15.15 -18.06
C ARG A 332 21.43 15.16 -16.98
N THR A 333 22.43 16.01 -17.19
CA THR A 333 23.48 16.39 -16.24
C THR A 333 23.59 17.91 -16.19
N ASP A 334 24.44 18.43 -15.32
CA ASP A 334 24.84 19.84 -15.29
C ASP A 334 25.50 20.31 -16.59
N ARG A 335 26.06 19.39 -17.38
CA ARG A 335 26.78 19.66 -18.63
C ARG A 335 25.94 19.46 -19.90
N GLY A 336 24.68 19.06 -19.76
CA GLY A 336 23.78 18.75 -20.87
C GLY A 336 23.26 17.32 -20.83
N GLU A 337 22.79 16.82 -21.96
CA GLU A 337 22.29 15.45 -22.08
C GLU A 337 23.44 14.47 -22.31
N GLU A 338 23.52 13.44 -21.47
CA GLU A 338 24.42 12.32 -21.62
C GLU A 338 23.64 11.06 -22.03
N HIS A 339 24.33 10.10 -22.62
CA HIS A 339 23.76 8.80 -22.92
C HIS A 339 24.79 7.67 -22.78
N ARG A 340 24.28 6.45 -22.61
CA ARG A 340 25.09 5.23 -22.57
C ARG A 340 24.27 4.02 -22.99
N ASP A 341 24.95 3.03 -23.58
CA ASP A 341 24.37 1.76 -23.98
C ASP A 341 24.49 0.72 -22.86
N PHE A 342 23.41 0.00 -22.62
CA PHE A 342 23.26 -1.06 -21.63
C PHE A 342 22.68 -2.32 -22.29
N ASP A 343 22.90 -3.49 -21.69
CA ASP A 343 22.27 -4.72 -22.15
C ASP A 343 20.78 -4.73 -21.81
N TYR A 344 20.41 -4.24 -20.62
CA TYR A 344 19.03 -4.14 -20.15
C TYR A 344 18.81 -2.91 -19.27
N VAL A 345 17.55 -2.54 -19.12
CA VAL A 345 17.10 -1.42 -18.28
C VAL A 345 15.98 -1.90 -17.36
N ILE A 346 16.03 -1.52 -16.09
CA ILE A 346 14.93 -1.67 -15.13
C ILE A 346 14.42 -0.27 -14.81
N CYS A 347 13.16 0.00 -15.16
CA CYS A 347 12.49 1.25 -14.82
C CYS A 347 11.72 1.06 -13.50
N ALA A 348 12.23 1.65 -12.42
CA ALA A 348 11.67 1.55 -11.07
C ALA A 348 10.98 2.86 -10.61
N THR A 349 10.56 3.70 -11.56
CA THR A 349 9.87 4.96 -11.30
C THR A 349 8.35 4.77 -11.19
N PRO A 350 7.63 5.64 -10.44
CA PRO A 350 6.17 5.67 -10.46
C PRO A 350 5.61 5.93 -11.87
N ALA A 351 4.38 5.51 -12.14
CA ALA A 351 3.78 5.56 -13.47
C ALA A 351 3.80 6.98 -14.09
N GLY A 352 3.41 8.00 -13.31
CA GLY A 352 3.44 9.39 -13.77
C GLY A 352 4.85 9.93 -14.08
N ALA A 353 5.91 9.37 -13.47
CA ALA A 353 7.28 9.70 -13.82
C ALA A 353 7.74 8.93 -15.06
N THR A 354 7.36 7.66 -15.18
CA THR A 354 7.63 6.82 -16.36
C THR A 354 7.04 7.42 -17.64
N LEU A 355 5.82 7.99 -17.57
CA LEU A 355 5.16 8.65 -18.71
C LEU A 355 5.89 9.90 -19.22
N ARG A 356 6.83 10.47 -18.46
CA ARG A 356 7.64 11.62 -18.89
C ARG A 356 8.85 11.19 -19.71
N LEU A 357 9.16 9.90 -19.76
CA LEU A 357 10.26 9.35 -20.53
C LEU A 357 9.83 9.16 -21.99
N ARG A 358 10.69 9.51 -22.94
CA ARG A 358 10.52 9.12 -24.33
C ARG A 358 10.95 7.67 -24.51
N PHE A 359 10.10 6.84 -25.11
CA PHE A 359 10.43 5.46 -25.47
C PHE A 359 10.51 5.30 -26.98
N GLU A 360 11.59 4.69 -27.47
CA GLU A 360 11.72 4.29 -28.87
C GLU A 360 12.12 2.80 -28.96
N PRO A 361 11.30 1.92 -29.56
CA PRO A 361 9.93 2.19 -30.02
C PRO A 361 9.01 2.60 -28.86
N PRO A 362 7.86 3.26 -29.15
CA PRO A 362 6.87 3.57 -28.14
C PRO A 362 6.43 2.33 -27.34
N LEU A 363 6.06 2.54 -26.08
CA LEU A 363 5.49 1.48 -25.25
C LEU A 363 4.26 0.87 -25.92
N ALA A 364 4.05 -0.43 -25.67
CA ALA A 364 2.84 -1.10 -26.10
C ALA A 364 1.59 -0.37 -25.56
N ALA A 365 0.54 -0.27 -26.39
CA ALA A 365 -0.66 0.51 -26.07
C ALA A 365 -1.26 0.17 -24.69
N GLN A 366 -1.34 -1.12 -24.34
CA GLN A 366 -1.85 -1.59 -23.05
C GLN A 366 -0.99 -1.12 -21.86
N VAL A 367 0.34 -1.06 -22.02
CA VAL A 367 1.24 -0.57 -20.98
C VAL A 367 1.07 0.95 -20.82
N TYR A 368 0.99 1.68 -21.94
CA TYR A 368 0.76 3.12 -21.92
C TYR A 368 -0.60 3.48 -21.28
N GLU A 369 -1.66 2.73 -21.62
CA GLU A 369 -2.99 2.86 -21.03
C GLU A 369 -2.95 2.60 -19.51
N ALA A 370 -2.28 1.52 -19.07
CA ALA A 370 -2.14 1.21 -17.65
C ALA A 370 -1.38 2.30 -16.88
N LEU A 371 -0.26 2.79 -17.43
CA LEU A 371 0.52 3.87 -16.80
C LEU A 371 -0.27 5.18 -16.69
N THR A 372 -1.16 5.45 -17.66
CA THR A 372 -1.98 6.66 -17.70
C THR A 372 -3.15 6.59 -16.72
N ASN A 373 -3.76 5.42 -16.54
CA ASN A 373 -5.00 5.27 -15.79
C ASN A 373 -4.83 4.70 -14.38
N VAL A 374 -3.63 4.25 -13.99
CA VAL A 374 -3.39 3.83 -12.61
C VAL A 374 -3.58 5.02 -11.66
N SER A 375 -4.49 4.85 -10.71
CA SER A 375 -4.86 5.91 -9.77
C SER A 375 -3.88 6.00 -8.60
N TYR A 376 -3.67 7.23 -8.11
CA TYR A 376 -2.86 7.51 -6.92
C TYR A 376 -3.70 8.25 -5.89
N ALA A 377 -3.62 7.82 -4.62
CA ALA A 377 -4.18 8.56 -3.50
C ALA A 377 -3.20 9.63 -3.02
N SER A 378 -3.73 10.80 -2.65
CA SER A 378 -2.95 11.85 -2.00
C SER A 378 -2.82 11.58 -0.50
N SER A 379 -1.61 11.77 0.02
CA SER A 379 -1.31 11.61 1.45
C SER A 379 -0.38 12.73 1.89
N GLY A 380 -0.79 13.48 2.91
CA GLY A 380 -0.04 14.59 3.47
C GLY A 380 0.27 14.35 4.93
N LYS A 381 1.51 14.61 5.34
CA LYS A 381 1.94 14.58 6.74
C LYS A 381 2.48 15.94 7.15
N THR A 382 1.99 16.45 8.27
CA THR A 382 2.59 17.58 8.99
C THR A 382 3.23 17.04 10.25
N ILE A 383 4.52 17.29 10.42
CA ILE A 383 5.26 16.82 11.59
C ILE A 383 5.43 17.99 12.54
N VAL A 384 5.06 17.79 13.80
CA VAL A 384 5.21 18.80 14.85
C VAL A 384 6.26 18.32 15.83
N LEU A 385 7.30 19.11 16.03
CA LEU A 385 8.26 18.91 17.09
C LEU A 385 7.74 19.59 18.35
N SER A 386 7.53 18.81 19.41
CA SER A 386 7.09 19.32 20.71
C SER A 386 8.18 19.19 21.75
N ASN A 387 8.31 20.20 22.61
CA ASN A 387 9.19 20.17 23.78
C ASN A 387 8.56 19.41 24.95
N GLU A 388 7.24 19.20 24.91
CA GLU A 388 6.47 18.52 25.95
C GLU A 388 5.63 17.41 25.35
N ARG A 389 5.53 16.29 26.08
CA ARG A 389 4.74 15.12 25.68
C ARG A 389 3.42 15.12 26.43
N PHE A 390 2.66 16.20 26.30
CA PHE A 390 1.42 16.44 27.05
C PHE A 390 0.39 15.31 26.92
N TRP A 391 0.42 14.56 25.82
CA TRP A 391 -0.44 13.40 25.61
C TRP A 391 -0.12 12.20 26.52
N GLU A 392 1.07 12.13 27.10
CA GLU A 392 1.41 11.09 28.08
C GLU A 392 0.72 11.31 29.42
N GLU A 393 0.35 12.55 29.77
CA GLU A 393 -0.50 12.85 30.93
C GLU A 393 -1.88 12.19 30.80
N ASP A 394 -2.31 12.00 29.55
CA ASP A 394 -3.56 11.35 29.17
C ASP A 394 -3.42 9.83 29.02
N GLY A 395 -2.25 9.25 29.33
CA GLY A 395 -1.96 7.81 29.21
C GLY A 395 -1.59 7.34 27.80
N ILE A 396 -1.40 8.26 26.85
CA ILE A 396 -1.25 7.90 25.44
C ILE A 396 0.24 7.66 25.11
N PHE A 397 0.61 6.42 24.81
CA PHE A 397 1.94 6.04 24.32
C PHE A 397 1.78 5.39 22.94
N GLY A 398 1.94 6.17 21.87
CA GLY A 398 1.70 5.68 20.51
C GLY A 398 0.23 5.62 20.08
N GLY A 399 -0.03 4.94 18.97
CA GLY A 399 -1.36 4.86 18.35
C GLY A 399 -1.74 6.11 17.55
N GLY A 400 -3.03 6.30 17.34
CA GLY A 400 -3.61 7.40 16.59
C GLY A 400 -4.95 7.86 17.18
N SER A 401 -5.14 9.18 17.25
CA SER A 401 -6.45 9.80 17.51
C SER A 401 -7.09 10.18 16.18
N TYR A 402 -8.41 10.10 16.06
CA TYR A 402 -9.14 10.34 14.81
C TYR A 402 -10.10 11.51 14.94
N THR A 403 -10.29 12.26 13.85
CA THR A 403 -11.15 13.44 13.87
C THR A 403 -11.77 13.75 12.50
N ASP A 404 -12.93 14.41 12.52
CA ASP A 404 -13.65 14.90 11.33
C ASP A 404 -13.28 16.35 10.94
N LEU A 405 -12.31 16.98 11.62
CA LEU A 405 -11.84 18.32 11.31
C LEU A 405 -11.22 18.39 9.91
N ALA A 406 -11.55 19.44 9.15
CA ALA A 406 -11.27 19.53 7.71
C ALA A 406 -9.79 19.42 7.28
N LYS A 407 -8.82 19.57 8.20
CA LYS A 407 -7.36 19.57 7.91
C LYS A 407 -6.61 18.35 8.43
N THR A 408 -7.26 17.43 9.12
CA THR A 408 -6.60 16.27 9.74
C THR A 408 -7.62 15.18 9.94
N ASN A 409 -7.31 13.94 9.57
CA ASN A 409 -8.17 12.81 9.88
C ASN A 409 -7.57 11.92 10.98
N MET A 410 -6.25 11.99 11.18
CA MET A 410 -5.54 11.21 12.19
C MET A 410 -4.36 11.99 12.79
N VAL A 411 -4.23 11.94 14.11
CA VAL A 411 -3.07 12.43 14.87
C VAL A 411 -2.36 11.22 15.45
N SER A 412 -1.20 10.85 14.92
CA SER A 412 -0.36 9.82 15.52
C SER A 412 0.64 10.47 16.46
N LEU A 413 0.72 9.95 17.68
CA LEU A 413 1.54 10.53 18.74
C LEU A 413 2.82 9.70 18.87
N GLY A 414 3.97 10.35 18.78
CA GLY A 414 5.25 9.65 18.69
C GLY A 414 5.59 8.86 19.94
N GLN A 415 6.17 7.68 19.70
CA GLN A 415 6.73 6.80 20.73
C GLN A 415 8.24 7.04 20.95
N GLN A 416 8.82 8.01 20.25
CA GLN A 416 10.24 8.36 20.37
C GLN A 416 10.53 8.87 21.79
N ARG A 417 11.15 8.01 22.60
CA ARG A 417 11.86 8.40 23.83
C ARG A 417 13.29 8.77 23.45
N SER A 418 13.65 10.04 23.58
CA SER A 418 15.05 10.40 23.76
C SER A 418 15.49 9.87 25.14
N SER A 419 16.68 9.28 25.21
CA SER A 419 17.29 8.86 26.48
C SER A 419 17.76 10.05 27.34
N THR A 420 17.72 11.27 26.79
CA THR A 420 18.36 12.45 27.40
C THR A 420 17.50 13.72 27.42
N GLU A 421 16.38 13.81 26.68
CA GLU A 421 15.53 15.03 26.63
C GLU A 421 14.03 14.70 26.52
N PRO A 422 13.13 15.59 27.01
CA PRO A 422 11.68 15.40 26.92
C PRO A 422 11.08 15.62 25.52
N ARG A 423 11.91 15.90 24.50
CA ARG A 423 11.45 16.21 23.14
C ARG A 423 10.92 14.97 22.42
N CYS A 424 9.85 15.17 21.66
CA CYS A 424 9.25 14.12 20.85
C CYS A 424 8.62 14.70 19.59
N THR A 425 8.60 13.91 18.51
CA THR A 425 7.80 14.23 17.32
C THR A 425 6.38 13.71 17.47
N SER A 426 5.43 14.49 17.00
CA SER A 426 4.07 14.02 16.71
C SER A 426 3.75 14.23 15.24
N TRP A 427 2.88 13.36 14.72
CA TRP A 427 2.50 13.31 13.33
C TRP A 427 1.04 13.69 13.20
N LEU A 428 0.79 14.76 12.46
CA LEU A 428 -0.54 15.05 11.94
C LEU A 428 -0.61 14.43 10.55
N HIS A 429 -1.39 13.36 10.41
CA HIS A 429 -1.63 12.71 9.15
C HIS A 429 -2.95 13.21 8.56
N CYS A 430 -2.87 13.83 7.40
CA CYS A 430 -4.01 14.25 6.61
C CYS A 430 -3.99 13.51 5.28
N GLU A 431 -4.85 12.50 5.17
CA GLU A 431 -5.24 11.98 3.87
C GLU A 431 -6.35 12.87 3.32
N GLN A 432 -5.97 13.75 2.40
CA GLN A 432 -6.93 14.59 1.71
C GLN A 432 -7.63 13.79 0.62
N ARG A 433 -8.93 14.08 0.48
CA ARG A 433 -9.72 13.74 -0.69
C ARG A 433 -9.08 14.47 -1.88
N SER A 434 -8.25 13.80 -2.68
CA SER A 434 -7.89 14.36 -3.98
C SER A 434 -9.11 14.22 -4.87
N GLY A 435 -9.85 15.33 -5.01
CA GLY A 435 -10.77 15.48 -6.13
C GLY A 435 -9.94 15.56 -7.41
N CYS A 436 -10.11 14.58 -8.29
CA CYS A 436 -10.05 14.84 -9.72
C CYS A 436 -11.46 15.22 -10.16
#